data_AF-A0A9D5VN40-F1
#
_entry.id   AF-A0A9D5VN40-F1
#
_cell.length_a   1.000
_cell.length_b   1.000
_cell.length_c   1.000
_cell.angle_alpha   90.00
_cell.angle_beta   90.00
_cell.angle_gamma   90.00
#
_symmetry.space_group_name_H-M   'P 1'
#
loop_
_entity.id
_entity.type
_entity.pdbx_description
1 polymer ?
#
loop_
_entity_poly.entity_id
_entity_poly.type
_entity_poly.pdbx_seq_one_letter_code
_entity_poly.pdbx_strand_id
1 'polypeptide(L)'
;EEKQGRGEYTFSSQEAENHIQCTKTALKFALYRQLLKKRIVRLHEEFFLIVPFEYRIKGVLPPTWFIDDLMRFLQMNYYVGLLSAAALHGAGHQQPQQFQVMVTSILKPIKRKKIDLKFFQKKYLDSSQIVKLKTSTGYLCVSTPEVTAIDLVTYSKSVGSFNNIIAIFSDLIEKINPDQLIGHAKNNIPISILQRMGLLLDFVEAHEITKGLHQWLFDYHTPKVIPLRSDKQFDNKNINQKWLVAVNEELEIDV
;
A
#
# COMPACT_ATOMS: atom_id res chain seq x y z
N GLU A 1 -27.89 -11.98 4.93
CA GLU A 1 -28.73 -10.96 4.28
C GLU A 1 -28.79 -9.71 5.14
N GLU A 2 -29.10 -9.84 6.44
CA GLU A 2 -29.04 -8.73 7.42
C GLU A 2 -27.74 -7.90 7.36
N LYS A 3 -26.56 -8.52 7.46
CA LYS A 3 -25.27 -7.81 7.31
C LYS A 3 -25.14 -7.04 5.99
N GLN A 4 -25.54 -7.63 4.87
CA GLN A 4 -25.51 -6.94 3.57
C GLN A 4 -26.46 -5.72 3.55
N GLY A 5 -27.62 -5.83 4.19
CA GLY A 5 -28.55 -4.72 4.35
C GLY A 5 -27.97 -3.54 5.15
N ARG A 6 -27.00 -3.81 6.03
CA ARG A 6 -26.23 -2.78 6.77
C ARG A 6 -24.96 -2.31 6.04
N GLY A 7 -24.67 -2.85 4.85
CA GLY A 7 -23.42 -2.58 4.14
C GLY A 7 -22.19 -3.33 4.70
N GLU A 8 -22.40 -4.32 5.56
CA GLU A 8 -21.34 -5.19 6.09
C GLU A 8 -21.20 -6.44 5.21
N TYR A 9 -19.97 -6.69 4.76
CA TYR A 9 -19.67 -7.82 3.86
C TYR A 9 -18.70 -8.83 4.47
N THR A 10 -18.48 -8.77 5.77
CA THR A 10 -17.55 -9.66 6.48
C THR A 10 -18.16 -10.18 7.76
N PHE A 11 -17.69 -11.34 8.21
CA PHE A 11 -18.00 -11.88 9.53
C PHE A 11 -16.95 -12.89 9.98
N SER A 12 -16.77 -13.01 11.29
CA SER A 12 -15.98 -14.06 11.90
C SER A 12 -16.79 -15.32 12.23
N SER A 13 -16.14 -16.46 12.40
CA SER A 13 -16.79 -17.67 12.93
C SER A 13 -17.49 -17.38 14.26
N GLN A 14 -16.83 -16.64 15.16
CA GLN A 14 -17.35 -16.30 16.48
C GLN A 14 -18.63 -15.43 16.39
N GLU A 15 -18.65 -14.42 15.50
CA GLU A 15 -19.86 -13.64 15.24
C GLU A 15 -21.02 -14.52 14.76
N ALA A 16 -20.74 -15.46 13.85
CA ALA A 16 -21.76 -16.36 13.34
C ALA A 16 -22.29 -17.33 14.40
N GLU A 17 -21.42 -17.87 15.28
CA GLU A 17 -21.83 -18.71 16.41
C GLU A 17 -22.76 -17.94 17.36
N ASN A 18 -22.35 -16.73 17.75
CA ASN A 18 -23.11 -15.89 18.68
C ASN A 18 -24.47 -15.47 18.11
N HIS A 19 -24.52 -15.16 16.82
CA HIS A 19 -25.75 -14.69 16.16
C HIS A 19 -26.74 -15.81 15.85
N ILE A 20 -26.26 -16.98 15.43
CA ILE A 20 -27.12 -18.10 14.99
C ILE A 20 -27.48 -19.01 16.17
N GLN A 21 -26.82 -18.86 17.32
CA GLN A 21 -27.02 -19.67 18.54
C GLN A 21 -26.99 -21.18 18.23
N CYS A 22 -26.02 -21.60 17.43
CA CYS A 22 -25.88 -22.99 16.99
C CYS A 22 -24.57 -23.62 17.47
N THR A 23 -24.51 -24.95 17.46
CA THR A 23 -23.28 -25.68 17.80
C THR A 23 -22.21 -25.46 16.73
N LYS A 24 -20.93 -25.52 17.13
CA LYS A 24 -19.78 -25.37 16.20
C LYS A 24 -19.87 -26.31 14.99
N THR A 25 -20.32 -27.55 15.21
CA THR A 25 -20.51 -28.54 14.17
C THR A 25 -21.59 -28.12 13.18
N ALA A 26 -22.75 -27.67 13.66
CA ALA A 26 -23.83 -27.18 12.82
C ALA A 26 -23.40 -25.95 12.00
N LEU A 27 -22.65 -25.02 12.62
CA LEU A 27 -22.11 -23.87 11.92
C LEU A 27 -21.15 -24.29 10.79
N LYS A 28 -20.24 -25.23 11.06
CA LYS A 28 -19.27 -25.71 10.06
C LYS A 28 -19.98 -26.26 8.81
N PHE A 29 -21.04 -27.07 8.99
CA PHE A 29 -21.85 -27.58 7.88
C PHE A 29 -22.61 -26.46 7.16
N ALA A 30 -23.15 -25.49 7.90
CA ALA A 30 -23.84 -24.35 7.31
C ALA A 30 -22.89 -23.49 6.45
N LEU A 31 -21.69 -23.16 6.96
CA LEU A 31 -20.67 -22.41 6.25
C LEU A 31 -20.19 -23.17 5.01
N TYR A 32 -19.95 -24.47 5.13
CA TYR A 32 -19.56 -25.32 4.00
C TYR A 32 -20.60 -25.27 2.87
N ARG A 33 -21.89 -25.36 3.20
CA ARG A 33 -22.99 -25.22 2.23
C ARG A 33 -23.01 -23.85 1.56
N GLN A 34 -22.70 -22.77 2.27
CA GLN A 34 -22.64 -21.42 1.67
C GLN A 34 -21.40 -21.22 0.77
N LEU A 35 -20.27 -21.84 1.12
CA LEU A 35 -19.06 -21.87 0.29
C LEU A 35 -19.34 -22.56 -1.05
N LEU A 36 -20.02 -23.73 -1.04
CA LEU A 36 -20.43 -24.45 -2.26
C LEU A 36 -21.37 -23.60 -3.14
N LYS A 37 -22.29 -22.84 -2.51
CA LYS A 37 -23.18 -21.90 -3.21
C LYS A 37 -22.50 -20.61 -3.66
N LYS A 38 -21.18 -20.46 -3.43
CA LYS A 38 -20.38 -19.25 -3.74
C LYS A 38 -20.93 -17.95 -3.12
N ARG A 39 -21.70 -18.07 -2.03
CA ARG A 39 -22.27 -16.92 -1.30
C ARG A 39 -21.29 -16.33 -0.29
N ILE A 40 -20.30 -17.12 0.12
CA ILE A 40 -19.21 -16.67 0.97
C ILE A 40 -17.86 -17.12 0.42
N VAL A 41 -16.79 -16.45 0.86
CA VAL A 41 -15.40 -16.83 0.61
C VAL A 41 -14.66 -16.84 1.94
N ARG A 42 -14.02 -17.96 2.27
CA ARG A 42 -13.11 -18.02 3.44
C ARG A 42 -11.79 -17.35 3.07
N LEU A 43 -11.49 -16.23 3.71
CA LEU A 43 -10.28 -15.45 3.45
C LEU A 43 -9.16 -15.81 4.43
N HIS A 44 -9.50 -15.93 5.72
CA HIS A 44 -8.64 -16.42 6.79
C HIS A 44 -9.35 -17.56 7.54
N GLU A 45 -8.67 -18.28 8.43
CA GLU A 45 -9.21 -19.48 9.08
C GLU A 45 -10.61 -19.28 9.70
N GLU A 46 -10.84 -18.15 10.36
CA GLU A 46 -12.13 -17.83 10.99
C GLU A 46 -12.75 -16.55 10.44
N PHE A 47 -12.36 -16.12 9.24
CA PHE A 47 -12.84 -14.87 8.64
C PHE A 47 -13.39 -15.11 7.24
N PHE A 48 -14.61 -14.65 7.02
CA PHE A 48 -15.38 -14.91 5.80
C PHE A 48 -15.86 -13.61 5.17
N LEU A 49 -15.78 -13.57 3.85
CA LEU A 49 -16.38 -12.53 3.02
C LEU A 49 -17.74 -13.00 2.54
N ILE A 50 -18.72 -12.11 2.58
CA ILE A 50 -20.04 -12.28 1.99
C ILE A 50 -19.97 -11.75 0.55
N VAL A 51 -20.33 -12.59 -0.42
CA VAL A 51 -20.34 -12.22 -1.84
C VAL A 51 -21.76 -11.84 -2.24
N PRO A 52 -22.05 -10.53 -2.44
CA PRO A 52 -23.37 -10.09 -2.86
C PRO A 52 -23.62 -10.46 -4.32
N PHE A 53 -24.88 -10.34 -4.77
CA PHE A 53 -25.30 -10.90 -6.06
C PHE A 53 -24.53 -10.30 -7.24
N GLU A 54 -24.26 -8.99 -7.19
CA GLU A 54 -23.57 -8.22 -8.23
C GLU A 54 -22.13 -8.71 -8.44
N TYR A 55 -21.54 -9.28 -7.39
CA TYR A 55 -20.18 -9.82 -7.41
C TYR A 55 -20.13 -11.34 -7.57
N ARG A 56 -21.27 -12.04 -7.74
CA ARG A 56 -21.26 -13.51 -7.91
C ARG A 56 -20.59 -13.97 -9.19
N ILE A 57 -20.72 -13.22 -10.28
CA ILE A 57 -20.06 -13.52 -11.57
C ILE A 57 -18.54 -13.40 -11.42
N LYS A 58 -18.06 -12.31 -10.82
CA LYS A 58 -16.64 -12.10 -10.53
C LYS A 58 -16.12 -13.02 -9.41
N GLY A 59 -17.03 -13.45 -8.52
CA GLY A 59 -16.82 -14.38 -7.42
C GLY A 59 -15.97 -13.85 -6.26
N VAL A 60 -15.67 -12.55 -6.26
CA VAL A 60 -14.70 -11.89 -5.37
C VAL A 60 -15.11 -10.45 -5.11
N LEU A 61 -14.98 -10.02 -3.85
CA LEU A 61 -15.18 -8.65 -3.39
C LEU A 61 -13.88 -7.84 -3.54
N PRO A 62 -13.91 -6.54 -3.88
CA PRO A 62 -12.72 -5.69 -3.88
C PRO A 62 -12.07 -5.64 -2.49
N PRO A 63 -10.73 -5.68 -2.37
CA PRO A 63 -10.04 -5.57 -1.08
C PRO A 63 -10.40 -4.32 -0.28
N THR A 64 -10.68 -3.20 -0.97
CA THR A 64 -11.11 -1.94 -0.35
C THR A 64 -12.40 -2.05 0.46
N TRP A 65 -13.20 -3.12 0.28
CA TRP A 65 -14.44 -3.33 1.02
C TRP A 65 -14.26 -4.07 2.34
N PHE A 66 -13.18 -4.84 2.50
CA PHE A 66 -13.02 -5.75 3.63
C PHE A 66 -11.69 -5.67 4.35
N ILE A 67 -10.69 -4.97 3.80
CA ILE A 67 -9.34 -4.96 4.38
C ILE A 67 -9.35 -4.35 5.78
N ASP A 68 -10.15 -3.31 6.03
CA ASP A 68 -10.29 -2.72 7.36
C ASP A 68 -10.82 -3.74 8.37
N ASP A 69 -11.91 -4.45 8.01
CA ASP A 69 -12.51 -5.50 8.83
C ASP A 69 -11.52 -6.64 9.10
N LEU A 70 -10.74 -7.04 8.09
CA LEU A 70 -9.71 -8.07 8.23
C LEU A 70 -8.61 -7.62 9.20
N MET A 71 -8.14 -6.38 9.10
CA MET A 71 -7.08 -5.85 9.96
C MET A 71 -7.57 -5.66 11.40
N ARG A 72 -8.84 -5.24 11.59
CA ARG A 72 -9.49 -5.21 12.92
C ARG A 72 -9.63 -6.62 13.50
N PHE A 73 -10.05 -7.60 12.70
CA PHE A 73 -10.14 -9.00 13.12
C PHE A 73 -8.77 -9.57 13.55
N LEU A 74 -7.71 -9.24 12.81
CA LEU A 74 -6.34 -9.63 13.14
C LEU A 74 -5.69 -8.74 14.23
N GLN A 75 -6.41 -7.74 14.75
CA GLN A 75 -5.94 -6.76 15.75
C GLN A 75 -4.62 -6.08 15.36
N MET A 76 -4.55 -5.59 14.13
CA MET A 76 -3.32 -5.10 13.55
C MET A 76 -3.48 -3.72 12.94
N ASN A 77 -2.57 -2.84 13.33
CA ASN A 77 -2.45 -1.53 12.72
C ASN A 77 -1.94 -1.69 11.30
N TYR A 78 -2.55 -0.93 10.39
CA TYR A 78 -2.26 -1.02 8.97
C TYR A 78 -2.49 0.32 8.27
N TYR A 79 -1.94 0.42 7.07
CA TYR A 79 -2.51 1.22 6.00
C TYR A 79 -2.29 0.53 4.66
N VAL A 80 -3.12 0.87 3.67
CA VAL A 80 -2.88 0.52 2.27
C VAL A 80 -1.75 1.39 1.77
N GLY A 81 -0.70 0.76 1.23
CA GLY A 81 0.56 1.41 0.87
C GLY A 81 0.98 1.12 -0.57
N LEU A 82 2.16 1.63 -0.94
CA LEU A 82 2.83 1.31 -2.20
C LEU A 82 1.93 1.57 -3.43
N LEU A 83 1.91 0.66 -4.42
CA LEU A 83 1.14 0.82 -5.66
C LEU A 83 -0.37 0.90 -5.40
N SER A 84 -0.86 0.21 -4.35
CA SER A 84 -2.27 0.25 -3.99
C SER A 84 -2.69 1.61 -3.44
N ALA A 85 -1.82 2.26 -2.64
CA ALA A 85 -2.06 3.62 -2.20
C ALA A 85 -1.97 4.62 -3.35
N ALA A 86 -0.96 4.50 -4.21
CA ALA A 86 -0.81 5.34 -5.39
C ALA A 86 -2.08 5.32 -6.24
N ALA A 87 -2.60 4.14 -6.57
CA ALA A 87 -3.83 3.99 -7.33
C ALA A 87 -5.06 4.60 -6.62
N LEU A 88 -5.13 4.51 -5.29
CA LEU A 88 -6.22 5.13 -4.50
C LEU A 88 -6.11 6.65 -4.44
N HIS A 89 -4.90 7.19 -4.55
CA HIS A 89 -4.66 8.62 -4.79
C HIS A 89 -4.85 9.00 -6.26
N GLY A 90 -5.28 8.08 -7.13
CA GLY A 90 -5.43 8.36 -8.57
C GLY A 90 -4.10 8.61 -9.27
N ALA A 91 -3.01 8.02 -8.78
CA ALA A 91 -1.70 8.02 -9.41
C ALA A 91 -1.39 6.63 -9.99
N GLY A 92 -0.96 6.58 -11.24
CA GLY A 92 -0.69 5.36 -11.98
C GLY A 92 -1.87 4.89 -12.84
N HIS A 93 -1.59 4.64 -14.12
CA HIS A 93 -2.56 4.27 -15.13
C HIS A 93 -3.09 2.83 -15.03
N GLN A 94 -2.40 1.95 -14.30
CA GLN A 94 -2.76 0.53 -14.20
C GLN A 94 -3.15 0.14 -12.78
N GLN A 95 -4.20 -0.67 -12.67
CA GLN A 95 -4.57 -1.26 -11.39
C GLN A 95 -3.48 -2.24 -10.93
N PRO A 96 -3.00 -2.11 -9.68
CA PRO A 96 -2.04 -3.05 -9.12
C PRO A 96 -2.60 -4.48 -9.14
N GLN A 97 -1.80 -5.44 -9.63
CA GLN A 97 -2.20 -6.85 -9.65
C GLN A 97 -2.40 -7.43 -8.24
N GLN A 98 -1.72 -6.84 -7.26
CA GLN A 98 -1.77 -7.24 -5.85
C GLN A 98 -2.20 -6.04 -5.02
N PHE A 99 -3.07 -6.29 -4.04
CA PHE A 99 -3.42 -5.28 -3.05
C PHE A 99 -2.38 -5.26 -1.94
N GLN A 100 -1.69 -4.15 -1.80
CA GLN A 100 -0.50 -3.99 -0.98
C GLN A 100 -0.82 -3.26 0.32
N VAL A 101 -0.46 -3.88 1.44
CA VAL A 101 -0.82 -3.40 2.77
C VAL A 101 0.42 -3.38 3.67
N MET A 102 0.65 -2.26 4.31
CA MET A 102 1.70 -2.06 5.30
C MET A 102 1.16 -2.42 6.68
N VAL A 103 1.89 -3.24 7.43
CA VAL A 103 1.47 -3.81 8.72
C VAL A 103 2.62 -3.78 9.73
N THR A 104 2.30 -3.78 11.02
CA THR A 104 3.29 -3.75 12.11
C THR A 104 4.00 -5.09 12.36
N SER A 105 3.37 -6.20 11.97
CA SER A 105 3.85 -7.56 12.22
C SER A 105 3.89 -8.38 10.94
N ILE A 106 4.73 -9.43 10.92
CA ILE A 106 4.86 -10.29 9.74
C ILE A 106 3.55 -11.04 9.50
N LEU A 107 3.01 -10.91 8.28
CA LEU A 107 1.89 -11.69 7.79
C LEU A 107 2.26 -12.45 6.52
N LYS A 108 1.66 -13.64 6.39
CA LYS A 108 1.72 -14.41 5.14
C LYS A 108 0.81 -13.75 4.10
N PRO A 109 1.25 -13.65 2.82
CA PRO A 109 0.37 -13.23 1.74
C PRO A 109 -0.89 -14.08 1.66
N ILE A 110 -2.03 -13.45 1.36
CA ILE A 110 -3.31 -14.15 1.21
C ILE A 110 -3.66 -14.20 -0.27
N LYS A 111 -3.61 -15.40 -0.85
CA LYS A 111 -4.05 -15.69 -2.22
C LYS A 111 -5.27 -16.61 -2.21
N ARG A 112 -6.43 -16.07 -2.59
CA ARG A 112 -7.70 -16.80 -2.63
C ARG A 112 -8.53 -16.33 -3.83
N LYS A 113 -8.76 -17.23 -4.79
CA LYS A 113 -9.45 -16.90 -6.06
C LYS A 113 -8.76 -15.71 -6.75
N LYS A 114 -9.49 -14.61 -7.00
CA LYS A 114 -8.98 -13.36 -7.58
C LYS A 114 -8.54 -12.33 -6.52
N ILE A 115 -8.43 -12.73 -5.25
CA ILE A 115 -7.87 -11.91 -4.18
C ILE A 115 -6.39 -12.27 -4.05
N ASP A 116 -5.51 -11.28 -4.25
CA ASP A 116 -4.08 -11.37 -3.95
C ASP A 116 -3.70 -10.20 -3.03
N LEU A 117 -3.55 -10.49 -1.72
CA LEU A 117 -3.10 -9.53 -0.72
C LEU A 117 -1.62 -9.78 -0.42
N LYS A 118 -0.82 -8.74 -0.55
CA LYS A 118 0.60 -8.75 -0.18
C LYS A 118 0.83 -7.82 1.00
N PHE A 119 1.45 -8.35 2.04
CA PHE A 119 1.75 -7.62 3.26
C PHE A 119 3.22 -7.25 3.32
N PHE A 120 3.48 -6.03 3.78
CA PHE A 120 4.81 -5.49 3.98
C PHE A 120 4.94 -5.04 5.42
N GLN A 121 6.02 -5.45 6.08
CA GLN A 121 6.23 -5.09 7.47
C GLN A 121 6.90 -3.72 7.59
N LYS A 122 6.35 -2.86 8.44
CA LYS A 122 6.95 -1.61 8.90
C LYS A 122 6.83 -1.55 10.42
N LYS A 123 7.96 -1.43 11.13
CA LYS A 123 8.01 -1.55 12.59
C LYS A 123 7.08 -0.58 13.32
N TYR A 124 6.96 0.64 12.81
CA TYR A 124 6.20 1.72 13.41
C TYR A 124 5.27 2.34 12.37
N LEU A 125 4.00 2.42 12.72
CA LEU A 125 2.97 3.13 11.97
C LEU A 125 2.48 4.28 12.84
N ASP A 126 2.51 5.48 12.31
CA ASP A 126 2.03 6.68 13.00
C ASP A 126 0.78 7.23 12.31
N SER A 127 -0.08 7.88 13.09
CA SER A 127 -1.33 8.46 12.59
C SER A 127 -1.11 9.56 11.53
N SER A 128 0.01 10.29 11.60
CA SER A 128 0.39 11.27 10.56
C SER A 128 0.61 10.65 9.20
N GLN A 129 0.88 9.34 9.13
CA GLN A 129 1.14 8.64 7.87
C GLN A 129 -0.14 8.24 7.15
N ILE A 130 -1.32 8.47 7.74
CA ILE A 130 -2.58 7.86 7.30
C ILE A 130 -3.62 8.93 6.94
N VAL A 131 -4.24 8.76 5.79
CA VAL A 131 -5.49 9.41 5.40
C VAL A 131 -6.61 8.37 5.38
N LYS A 132 -7.78 8.75 5.88
CA LYS A 132 -8.99 7.92 5.80
C LYS A 132 -9.74 8.22 4.51
N LEU A 133 -9.79 7.26 3.60
CA LEU A 133 -10.62 7.34 2.39
C LEU A 133 -11.97 6.68 2.65
N LYS A 134 -13.04 7.34 2.20
CA LYS A 134 -14.40 6.79 2.26
C LYS A 134 -14.55 5.68 1.23
N THR A 135 -15.10 4.55 1.63
CA THR A 135 -15.41 3.41 0.76
C THR A 135 -16.91 3.12 0.77
N SER A 136 -17.36 2.20 -0.08
CA SER A 136 -18.75 1.73 -0.08
C SER A 136 -19.17 1.02 1.21
N THR A 137 -18.20 0.62 2.05
CA THR A 137 -18.41 -0.17 3.28
C THR A 137 -17.93 0.55 4.54
N GLY A 138 -17.48 1.81 4.44
CA GLY A 138 -17.00 2.59 5.56
C GLY A 138 -15.79 3.45 5.21
N TYR A 139 -14.69 3.23 5.92
CA TYR A 139 -13.43 3.94 5.72
C TYR A 139 -12.28 2.96 5.53
N LEU A 140 -11.24 3.44 4.85
CA LEU A 140 -10.01 2.73 4.58
C LEU A 140 -8.82 3.59 5.01
N CYS A 141 -7.90 3.00 5.77
CA CYS A 141 -6.64 3.65 6.10
C CYS A 141 -5.67 3.52 4.93
N VAL A 142 -5.25 4.64 4.34
CA VAL A 142 -4.31 4.70 3.20
C VAL A 142 -3.12 5.57 3.58
N SER A 143 -1.91 5.24 3.13
CA SER A 143 -0.76 6.12 3.32
C SER A 143 -1.02 7.50 2.73
N THR A 144 -0.50 8.57 3.34
CA THR A 144 -0.50 9.89 2.69
C THR A 144 0.29 9.85 1.37
N PRO A 145 0.10 10.79 0.43
CA PRO A 145 0.90 10.85 -0.79
C PRO A 145 2.41 10.86 -0.54
N GLU A 146 2.86 11.58 0.48
CA GLU A 146 4.27 11.70 0.89
C GLU A 146 4.82 10.35 1.36
N VAL A 147 4.09 9.67 2.24
CA VAL A 147 4.49 8.35 2.74
C VAL A 147 4.43 7.33 1.62
N THR A 148 3.48 7.45 0.71
CA THR A 148 3.39 6.61 -0.49
C THR A 148 4.65 6.76 -1.35
N ALA A 149 5.11 7.99 -1.60
CA ALA A 149 6.34 8.25 -2.35
C ALA A 149 7.59 7.65 -1.67
N ILE A 150 7.71 7.84 -0.35
CA ILE A 150 8.80 7.25 0.45
C ILE A 150 8.78 5.73 0.39
N ASP A 151 7.61 5.11 0.56
CA ASP A 151 7.47 3.66 0.58
C ASP A 151 7.74 3.04 -0.80
N LEU A 152 7.31 3.68 -1.90
CA LEU A 152 7.59 3.21 -3.26
C LEU A 152 9.11 3.08 -3.51
N VAL A 153 9.89 4.07 -3.07
CA VAL A 153 11.35 4.03 -3.20
C VAL A 153 11.98 3.04 -2.22
N THR A 154 11.50 3.00 -0.98
CA THR A 154 11.96 2.09 0.08
C THR A 154 11.82 0.63 -0.35
N TYR A 155 10.68 0.28 -0.93
CA TYR A 155 10.34 -1.07 -1.36
C TYR A 155 10.45 -1.24 -2.89
N SER A 156 11.25 -0.42 -3.57
CA SER A 156 11.47 -0.43 -5.03
C SER A 156 11.64 -1.84 -5.61
N LYS A 157 12.50 -2.66 -4.99
CA LYS A 157 12.71 -4.08 -5.38
C LYS A 157 11.44 -4.94 -5.44
N SER A 158 10.40 -4.57 -4.71
CA SER A 158 9.12 -5.29 -4.63
C SER A 158 7.98 -4.67 -5.42
N VAL A 159 8.09 -3.38 -5.81
CA VAL A 159 7.03 -2.65 -6.53
C VAL A 159 7.30 -2.49 -8.02
N GLY A 160 8.53 -2.66 -8.48
CA GLY A 160 8.87 -2.65 -9.90
C GLY A 160 10.16 -1.88 -10.21
N SER A 161 10.31 -1.46 -11.46
CA SER A 161 11.42 -0.61 -11.90
C SER A 161 11.26 0.83 -11.40
N PHE A 162 12.35 1.60 -11.43
CA PHE A 162 12.28 3.03 -11.14
C PHE A 162 11.47 3.81 -12.18
N ASN A 163 11.40 3.35 -13.43
CA ASN A 163 10.52 3.96 -14.46
C ASN A 163 9.04 3.86 -14.08
N ASN A 164 8.60 2.73 -13.51
CA ASN A 164 7.23 2.63 -12.98
C ASN A 164 6.99 3.60 -11.81
N ILE A 165 8.01 3.81 -10.96
CA ILE A 165 7.91 4.79 -9.86
C ILE A 165 7.83 6.22 -10.41
N ILE A 166 8.60 6.55 -11.45
CA ILE A 166 8.57 7.86 -12.12
C ILE A 166 7.18 8.12 -12.72
N ALA A 167 6.61 7.16 -13.43
CA ALA A 167 5.26 7.29 -13.99
C ALA A 167 4.17 7.44 -12.92
N ILE A 168 4.38 6.88 -11.72
CA ILE A 168 3.47 7.13 -10.59
C ILE A 168 3.72 8.52 -10.01
N PHE A 169 4.98 8.95 -9.93
CA PHE A 169 5.34 10.26 -9.37
C PHE A 169 4.78 11.40 -10.22
N SER A 170 4.75 11.29 -11.55
CA SER A 170 4.17 12.33 -12.42
C SER A 170 2.72 12.67 -12.07
N ASP A 171 1.93 11.70 -11.60
CA ASP A 171 0.55 11.92 -11.17
C ASP A 171 0.42 12.24 -9.67
N LEU A 172 1.37 11.75 -8.87
CA LEU A 172 1.33 11.86 -7.42
C LEU A 172 1.81 13.23 -6.93
N ILE A 173 2.69 13.90 -7.67
CA ILE A 173 3.30 15.19 -7.29
C ILE A 173 2.25 16.27 -6.99
N GLU A 174 1.14 16.31 -7.73
CA GLU A 174 0.07 17.28 -7.51
C GLU A 174 -0.60 17.15 -6.13
N LYS A 175 -0.44 15.99 -5.48
CA LYS A 175 -1.07 15.66 -4.20
C LYS A 175 -0.09 15.73 -3.03
N ILE A 176 1.21 15.89 -3.31
CA ILE A 176 2.25 15.93 -2.28
C ILE A 176 2.32 17.34 -1.67
N ASN A 177 2.24 17.39 -0.35
CA ASN A 177 2.54 18.57 0.44
C ASN A 177 4.04 18.60 0.82
N PRO A 178 4.81 19.63 0.40
CA PRO A 178 6.24 19.70 0.68
C PRO A 178 6.61 19.69 2.18
N ASP A 179 5.82 20.37 3.02
CA ASP A 179 6.10 20.44 4.46
C ASP A 179 5.85 19.10 5.15
N GLN A 180 4.78 18.40 4.77
CA GLN A 180 4.52 17.05 5.26
C GLN A 180 5.60 16.07 4.78
N LEU A 181 6.08 16.21 3.54
CA LEU A 181 7.14 15.36 3.00
C LEU A 181 8.41 15.49 3.85
N ILE A 182 8.81 16.71 4.18
CA ILE A 182 9.97 16.98 5.04
C ILE A 182 9.72 16.45 6.45
N GLY A 183 8.50 16.64 6.99
CA GLY A 183 8.10 16.11 8.29
C GLY A 183 8.28 14.58 8.37
N HIS A 184 7.85 13.86 7.34
CA HIS A 184 8.05 12.41 7.26
C HIS A 184 9.50 12.02 7.00
N ALA A 185 10.24 12.76 6.19
CA ALA A 185 11.66 12.50 5.92
C ALA A 185 12.51 12.53 7.20
N LYS A 186 12.17 13.43 8.14
CA LYS A 186 12.81 13.55 9.46
C LYS A 186 12.56 12.35 10.38
N ASN A 187 11.57 11.50 10.09
CA ASN A 187 11.18 10.37 10.95
C ASN A 187 11.98 9.10 10.66
N ASN A 188 13.31 9.16 10.85
CA ASN A 188 14.24 8.03 10.71
C ASN A 188 14.19 7.31 9.35
N ILE A 189 13.89 8.04 8.26
CA ILE A 189 14.00 7.50 6.91
C ILE A 189 15.49 7.47 6.52
N PRO A 190 16.02 6.36 5.97
CA PRO A 190 17.41 6.32 5.56
C PRO A 190 17.72 7.39 4.51
N ILE A 191 18.84 8.11 4.69
CA ILE A 191 19.31 9.15 3.77
C ILE A 191 19.35 8.66 2.32
N SER A 192 19.75 7.40 2.09
CA SER A 192 19.82 6.82 0.76
C SER A 192 18.46 6.69 0.05
N ILE A 193 17.38 6.50 0.81
CA ILE A 193 16.02 6.50 0.26
C ILE A 193 15.63 7.92 -0.14
N LEU A 194 15.94 8.91 0.70
CA LEU A 194 15.62 10.31 0.43
C LEU A 194 16.41 10.86 -0.77
N GLN A 195 17.68 10.48 -0.92
CA GLN A 195 18.48 10.82 -2.09
C GLN A 195 17.88 10.27 -3.39
N ARG A 196 17.49 8.99 -3.41
CA ARG A 196 16.83 8.37 -4.58
C ARG A 196 15.48 9.02 -4.87
N MET A 197 14.66 9.23 -3.84
CA MET A 197 13.36 9.87 -3.98
C MET A 197 13.48 11.30 -4.53
N GLY A 198 14.41 12.09 -3.98
CA GLY A 198 14.67 13.44 -4.44
C GLY A 198 15.10 13.48 -5.91
N LEU A 199 15.98 12.57 -6.34
CA LEU A 199 16.35 12.43 -7.75
C LEU A 199 15.13 12.12 -8.63
N LEU A 200 14.30 11.15 -8.24
CA LEU A 200 13.16 10.70 -9.04
C LEU A 200 12.05 11.77 -9.11
N LEU A 201 11.83 12.51 -8.04
CA LEU A 201 10.90 13.65 -8.01
C LEU A 201 11.41 14.80 -8.87
N ASP A 202 12.70 15.13 -8.81
CA ASP A 202 13.30 16.12 -9.71
C ASP A 202 13.24 15.71 -11.18
N PHE A 203 13.32 14.41 -11.47
CA PHE A 203 13.19 13.89 -12.83
C PHE A 203 11.81 14.15 -13.43
N VAL A 204 10.76 14.22 -12.60
CA VAL A 204 9.41 14.65 -13.00
C VAL A 204 9.15 16.14 -12.72
N GLU A 205 10.20 16.95 -12.70
CA GLU A 205 10.16 18.41 -12.55
C GLU A 205 9.55 18.92 -11.22
N ALA A 206 9.46 18.08 -10.19
CA ALA A 206 8.87 18.43 -8.89
C ALA A 206 9.83 19.23 -7.98
N HIS A 207 10.54 20.21 -8.53
CA HIS A 207 11.62 20.94 -7.83
C HIS A 207 11.14 21.72 -6.60
N GLU A 208 9.93 22.28 -6.63
CA GLU A 208 9.37 23.00 -5.48
C GLU A 208 9.07 22.05 -4.30
N ILE A 209 8.65 20.82 -4.59
CA ILE A 209 8.42 19.78 -3.58
C ILE A 209 9.74 19.34 -2.95
N THR A 210 10.79 19.18 -3.77
CA THR A 210 12.07 18.66 -3.30
C THR A 210 12.99 19.70 -2.67
N LYS A 211 12.74 21.00 -2.88
CA LYS A 211 13.59 22.10 -2.41
C LYS A 211 13.88 22.05 -0.92
N GLY A 212 12.84 21.99 -0.08
CA GLY A 212 13.02 21.97 1.37
C GLY A 212 13.60 20.64 1.88
N LEU A 213 13.31 19.53 1.19
CA LEU A 213 13.94 18.24 1.47
C LEU A 213 15.44 18.28 1.19
N HIS A 214 15.84 18.87 0.06
CA HIS A 214 17.24 19.04 -0.32
C HIS A 214 18.00 19.88 0.70
N GLN A 215 17.49 21.07 1.02
CA GLN A 215 18.07 21.95 2.03
C GLN A 215 18.26 21.21 3.36
N TRP A 216 17.20 20.62 3.90
CA TRP A 216 17.29 19.89 5.17
C TRP A 216 18.31 18.73 5.11
N LEU A 217 18.35 17.97 4.00
CA LEU A 217 19.25 16.82 3.89
C LEU A 217 20.73 17.24 3.86
N PHE A 218 21.05 18.32 3.15
CA PHE A 218 22.45 18.76 2.96
C PHE A 218 22.93 19.76 4.02
N ASP A 219 22.04 20.45 4.72
CA ASP A 219 22.40 21.34 5.83
C ASP A 219 22.65 20.57 7.13
N TYR A 220 21.94 19.46 7.35
CA TYR A 220 21.97 18.71 8.62
C TYR A 220 22.62 17.33 8.53
N HIS A 221 22.93 16.84 7.31
CA HIS A 221 23.60 15.56 7.12
C HIS A 221 24.76 15.67 6.13
N THR A 222 25.52 14.58 6.01
CA THR A 222 26.63 14.44 5.05
C THR A 222 26.34 13.27 4.10
N PRO A 223 25.42 13.43 3.13
CA PRO A 223 25.07 12.37 2.20
C PRO A 223 26.30 11.91 1.40
N LYS A 224 26.36 10.62 1.10
CA LYS A 224 27.41 10.04 0.26
C LYS A 224 26.86 9.71 -1.11
N VAL A 225 27.75 9.54 -2.09
CA VAL A 225 27.34 9.03 -3.40
C VAL A 225 26.79 7.62 -3.24
N ILE A 226 25.57 7.40 -3.75
CA ILE A 226 24.90 6.10 -3.75
C ILE A 226 24.45 5.73 -5.16
N PRO A 227 24.33 4.44 -5.50
CA PRO A 227 23.69 4.06 -6.76
C PRO A 227 22.17 4.18 -6.65
N LEU A 228 21.54 4.56 -7.77
CA LEU A 228 20.09 4.47 -7.94
C LEU A 228 19.64 3.01 -7.77
N ARG A 229 20.23 2.09 -8.54
CA ARG A 229 20.07 0.64 -8.38
C ARG A 229 21.19 0.02 -7.57
N SER A 230 20.87 -0.41 -6.35
CA SER A 230 21.82 -1.06 -5.43
C SER A 230 22.33 -2.42 -5.91
N ASP A 231 21.66 -3.05 -6.87
CA ASP A 231 21.96 -4.38 -7.38
C ASP A 231 22.81 -4.39 -8.67
N LYS A 232 23.06 -3.21 -9.25
CA LYS A 232 23.94 -3.03 -10.40
C LYS A 232 25.26 -2.37 -9.97
N GLN A 233 26.35 -2.73 -10.64
CA GLN A 233 27.59 -1.97 -10.51
C GLN A 233 27.34 -0.52 -10.96
N PHE A 234 28.07 0.41 -10.36
CA PHE A 234 28.07 1.81 -10.77
C PHE A 234 29.50 2.33 -10.78
N ASP A 235 29.77 3.24 -11.72
CA ASP A 235 30.97 4.05 -11.71
C ASP A 235 30.61 5.50 -11.37
N ASN A 236 31.63 6.34 -11.17
CA ASN A 236 31.44 7.73 -10.80
C ASN A 236 31.20 8.65 -12.02
N LYS A 237 30.87 8.11 -13.20
CA LYS A 237 30.72 8.94 -14.42
C LYS A 237 29.39 9.66 -14.49
N ASN A 238 28.31 9.00 -14.08
CA ASN A 238 26.94 9.52 -14.21
C ASN A 238 26.34 9.86 -12.84
N ILE A 239 27.00 10.74 -12.08
CA ILE A 239 26.51 11.18 -10.77
C ILE A 239 25.67 12.44 -10.92
N ASN A 240 24.41 12.36 -10.47
CA ASN A 240 23.62 13.55 -10.22
C ASN A 240 24.21 14.30 -9.01
N GLN A 241 24.76 15.49 -9.26
CA GLN A 241 25.46 16.28 -8.25
C GLN A 241 24.54 16.86 -7.17
N LYS A 242 23.26 17.09 -7.50
CA LYS A 242 22.28 17.65 -6.54
C LYS A 242 21.96 16.64 -5.44
N TRP A 243 21.72 15.38 -5.78
CA TRP A 243 21.32 14.33 -4.83
C TRP A 243 22.43 13.36 -4.46
N LEU A 244 23.60 13.46 -5.09
CA LEU A 244 24.71 12.50 -4.97
C LEU A 244 24.25 11.08 -5.27
N VAL A 245 23.53 10.91 -6.39
CA VAL A 245 23.05 9.59 -6.86
C VAL A 245 23.70 9.25 -8.19
N ALA A 246 24.39 8.13 -8.26
CA ALA A 246 24.90 7.55 -9.50
C ALA A 246 23.74 6.89 -10.26
N VAL A 247 23.41 7.44 -11.43
CA VAL A 247 22.35 6.99 -12.32
C VAL A 247 22.88 5.84 -13.15
N ASN A 248 22.70 4.61 -12.65
CA ASN A 248 23.17 3.36 -13.24
C ASN A 248 22.04 2.55 -13.93
N GLU A 249 20.98 3.26 -14.34
CA GLU A 249 19.85 2.77 -15.11
C GLU A 249 19.32 3.93 -15.96
N GLU A 250 18.85 3.63 -17.17
CA GLU A 250 18.20 4.61 -18.03
C GLU A 250 16.81 4.92 -17.48
N LEU A 251 16.57 6.21 -17.24
CA LEU A 251 15.32 6.71 -16.71
C LEU A 251 14.49 7.28 -17.86
N GLU A 252 13.25 6.83 -17.97
CA GLU A 252 12.31 7.26 -19.00
C GLU A 252 10.99 7.62 -18.35
N ILE A 253 10.31 8.62 -18.93
CA ILE A 253 8.91 8.90 -18.67
C ILE A 253 8.15 8.18 -19.79
N ASP A 254 7.41 7.11 -19.46
CA ASP A 254 6.43 6.55 -20.39
C ASP A 254 5.31 7.60 -20.52
N VAL A 255 5.35 8.39 -21.61
CA VAL A 255 4.33 9.38 -21.98
C VAL A 255 3.14 8.69 -22.64
#